data_AF-A0A260C0Z6-F1
#
_entry.id   AF-A0A260C0Z6-F1
#
_cell.length_a   1.000
_cell.length_b   1.000
_cell.length_c   1.000
_cell.angle_alpha   90.00
_cell.angle_beta   90.00
_cell.angle_gamma   90.00
#
_symmetry.space_group_name_H-M   'P 1'
#
loop_
_entity.id
_entity.type
_entity.pdbx_description
1 polymer ?
#
loop_
_entity_poly.entity_id
_entity_poly.type
_entity_poly.pdbx_seq_one_letter_code
_entity_poly.pdbx_strand_id
1 'polypeptide(L)'
;MPSLPPRPSLPSLHRRGNKAVPDSSPRIPVPTARAIVDCAVYVDGSRLPGRFTHTSAIAEVRARGEGFVWVGLHAPDDRQMNAIAQCYDLHELMVEDTVHAHQRPKLERYDDVAFLVLRTVKYVEHESVTTANEIVESGEIMVMVGRDFVITVRHGEHSGLAGVRQRLEDNPEQLALGPSAVLHAVADHVVDEYLAVTDSIERDVDGMEEEVFSPHHHVPIENIYLLKREVVELRRSVTPLSTPLARLVQEPSVPKSVRRYLRDVQDHHTTVAERISEYDEVLSSLVDAALARVTMQQNLDMRKISSWVAIAAVPTMVAGIYGMNFDNMPELHWTYGYHTIVAIVACVCVGLWRTFHKNNWL
;
A
#
# COMPACT_ATOMS: atom_id res chain seq x y z
N MET A 1 49.66 -4.01 22.27
CA MET A 1 48.95 -3.48 21.09
C MET A 1 48.62 -2.02 21.37
N PRO A 2 49.00 -1.07 20.49
CA PRO A 2 48.85 0.35 20.78
C PRO A 2 47.39 0.80 20.55
N SER A 3 46.91 1.65 21.45
CA SER A 3 45.59 2.27 21.44
C SER A 3 45.49 3.31 20.31
N LEU A 4 44.46 3.18 19.48
CA LEU A 4 44.09 4.18 18.47
C LEU A 4 43.58 5.47 19.14
N PRO A 5 43.91 6.66 18.61
CA PRO A 5 43.38 7.92 19.13
C PRO A 5 41.91 8.12 18.70
N PRO A 6 41.12 8.91 19.44
CA PRO A 6 39.74 9.21 19.07
C PRO A 6 39.70 10.12 17.83
N ARG A 7 38.77 9.83 16.92
CA ARG A 7 38.51 10.65 15.72
C ARG A 7 37.95 12.03 16.11
N PRO A 8 38.31 13.13 15.41
CA PRO A 8 37.71 14.42 15.64
C PRO A 8 36.24 14.42 15.20
N SER A 9 35.37 15.02 16.02
CA SER A 9 33.97 15.27 15.71
C SER A 9 33.85 16.33 14.61
N LEU A 10 33.09 16.01 13.56
CA LEU A 10 32.71 16.97 12.52
C LEU A 10 31.77 18.03 13.11
N PRO A 11 31.91 19.33 12.76
CA PRO A 11 31.01 20.36 13.22
C PRO A 11 29.62 20.16 12.61
N SER A 12 28.59 20.23 13.46
CA SER A 12 27.20 20.22 13.04
C SER A 12 26.92 21.45 12.17
N LEU A 13 26.63 21.21 10.89
CA LEU A 13 26.06 22.22 10.00
C LEU A 13 24.64 22.54 10.50
N HIS A 14 24.54 23.51 11.40
CA HIS A 14 23.28 24.18 11.70
C HIS A 14 22.82 24.91 10.43
N ARG A 15 21.99 24.23 9.64
CA ARG A 15 21.14 24.84 8.62
C ARG A 15 20.28 25.87 9.35
N ARG A 16 20.62 27.15 9.19
CA ARG A 16 19.82 28.29 9.62
C ARG A 16 18.43 28.12 9.02
N GLY A 17 17.51 27.57 9.80
CA GLY A 17 16.11 27.49 9.44
C GLY A 17 15.60 28.90 9.25
N ASN A 18 15.27 29.23 8.01
CA ASN A 18 14.56 30.45 7.68
C ASN A 18 13.24 30.39 8.45
N LYS A 19 13.12 31.13 9.56
CA LYS A 19 11.84 31.30 10.25
C LYS A 19 10.93 31.98 9.26
N ALA A 20 10.05 31.21 8.62
CA ALA A 20 8.98 31.74 7.81
C ALA A 20 8.21 32.75 8.67
N VAL A 21 8.24 34.01 8.25
CA VAL A 21 7.37 35.04 8.79
C VAL A 21 5.94 34.56 8.56
N PRO A 22 5.07 34.48 9.58
CA PRO A 22 3.66 34.14 9.34
C PRO A 22 3.07 35.23 8.45
N ASP A 23 2.63 34.83 7.26
CA ASP A 23 1.94 35.69 6.30
C ASP A 23 0.68 36.26 6.96
N SER A 24 0.77 37.51 7.42
CA SER A 24 -0.28 38.23 8.16
C SER A 24 -1.19 39.04 7.24
N SER A 25 -1.24 38.69 5.96
CA SER A 25 -2.21 39.24 5.03
C SER A 25 -3.62 38.78 5.46
N PRO A 26 -4.59 39.69 5.68
CA PRO A 26 -5.95 39.30 6.02
C PRO A 26 -6.53 38.49 4.85
N ARG A 27 -6.54 37.17 4.99
CA ARG A 27 -7.17 36.27 4.03
C ARG A 27 -8.65 36.60 4.00
N ILE A 28 -9.12 37.12 2.86
CA ILE A 28 -10.54 37.34 2.59
C ILE A 28 -11.25 36.02 2.93
N PRO A 29 -12.20 36.01 3.88
CA PRO A 29 -12.87 34.78 4.28
C PRO A 29 -13.55 34.17 3.04
N VAL A 30 -13.14 32.96 2.69
CA VAL A 30 -13.76 32.22 1.60
C VAL A 30 -15.15 31.74 2.06
N PRO A 31 -16.23 32.00 1.31
CA PRO A 31 -17.57 31.57 1.73
C PRO A 31 -17.69 30.04 1.87
N THR A 32 -18.49 29.57 2.82
CA THR A 32 -18.83 28.13 3.01
C THR A 32 -19.38 27.49 1.76
N ALA A 33 -20.11 28.25 0.92
CA ALA A 33 -20.63 27.78 -0.36
C ALA A 33 -19.56 27.25 -1.32
N ARG A 34 -18.28 27.62 -1.15
CA ARG A 34 -17.19 27.13 -2.00
C ARG A 34 -16.74 25.71 -1.65
N ALA A 35 -16.88 25.29 -0.39
CA ALA A 35 -16.59 23.93 0.04
C ALA A 35 -17.77 22.98 -0.20
N ILE A 36 -19.00 23.50 -0.26
CA ILE A 36 -20.20 22.71 -0.56
C ILE A 36 -20.20 22.36 -2.04
N VAL A 37 -20.11 21.06 -2.32
CA VAL A 37 -20.18 20.49 -3.68
C VAL A 37 -21.65 20.36 -4.11
N ASP A 38 -22.49 19.84 -3.23
CA ASP A 38 -23.94 19.74 -3.44
C ASP A 38 -24.69 19.77 -2.10
N CYS A 39 -25.90 20.31 -2.10
CA CYS A 39 -26.80 20.36 -0.95
C CYS A 39 -28.23 20.16 -1.44
N ALA A 40 -28.87 19.08 -1.02
CA ALA A 40 -30.18 18.70 -1.50
C ALA A 40 -31.07 18.17 -0.37
N VAL A 41 -32.38 18.37 -0.54
CA VAL A 41 -33.42 17.82 0.33
C VAL A 41 -34.08 16.67 -0.40
N TYR A 42 -34.27 15.55 0.29
CA TYR A 42 -34.92 14.36 -0.22
C TYR A 42 -36.15 14.05 0.61
N VAL A 43 -37.28 13.80 -0.05
CA VAL A 43 -38.54 13.36 0.55
C VAL A 43 -39.00 12.13 -0.21
N ASP A 44 -39.27 11.03 0.52
CA ASP A 44 -39.67 9.74 -0.06
C ASP A 44 -38.79 9.29 -1.24
N GLY A 45 -37.48 9.43 -1.07
CA GLY A 45 -36.49 9.03 -2.08
C GLY A 45 -36.37 9.96 -3.29
N SER A 46 -37.13 11.06 -3.34
CA SER A 46 -37.10 12.03 -4.43
C SER A 46 -36.42 13.33 -4.00
N ARG A 47 -35.51 13.84 -4.83
CA ARG A 47 -34.88 15.15 -4.64
C ARG A 47 -35.91 16.26 -4.85
N LEU A 48 -36.05 17.17 -3.89
CA LEU A 48 -36.91 18.34 -4.07
C LEU A 48 -36.29 19.32 -5.09
N PRO A 49 -37.12 19.92 -5.97
CA PRO A 49 -36.64 20.90 -6.93
C PRO A 49 -36.22 22.19 -6.21
N GLY A 50 -35.13 22.80 -6.70
CA GLY A 50 -34.63 24.07 -6.19
C GLY A 50 -33.17 24.02 -5.75
N ARG A 51 -32.64 25.19 -5.35
CA ARG A 51 -31.31 25.30 -4.75
C ARG A 51 -31.48 25.59 -3.27
N PHE A 52 -30.93 24.74 -2.43
CA PHE A 52 -30.92 24.91 -1.00
C PHE A 52 -29.52 25.24 -0.51
N THR A 53 -29.44 26.17 0.44
CA THR A 53 -28.30 26.30 1.33
C THR A 53 -28.40 25.26 2.46
N HIS A 54 -27.30 24.97 3.14
CA HIS A 54 -27.28 24.04 4.27
C HIS A 54 -28.28 24.45 5.38
N THR A 55 -28.41 25.75 5.67
CA THR A 55 -29.39 26.29 6.62
C THR A 55 -30.84 26.17 6.14
N SER A 56 -31.13 26.57 4.89
CA SER A 56 -32.49 26.49 4.36
C SER A 56 -32.95 25.05 4.17
N ALA A 57 -32.04 24.13 3.82
CA ALA A 57 -32.36 22.72 3.59
C ALA A 57 -32.86 22.05 4.88
N ILE A 58 -32.14 22.24 5.99
CA ILE A 58 -32.51 21.61 7.26
C ILE A 58 -33.77 22.24 7.85
N ALA A 59 -33.95 23.56 7.67
CA ALA A 59 -35.19 24.23 8.04
C ALA A 59 -36.39 23.69 7.26
N GLU A 60 -36.25 23.44 5.96
CA GLU A 60 -37.31 22.87 5.11
C GLU A 60 -37.71 21.46 5.58
N VAL A 61 -36.74 20.57 5.80
CA VAL A 61 -37.01 19.19 6.28
C VAL A 61 -37.71 19.23 7.64
N ARG A 62 -37.23 20.05 8.58
CA ARG A 62 -37.82 20.18 9.91
C ARG A 62 -39.21 20.79 9.89
N ALA A 63 -39.47 21.74 8.99
CA ALA A 63 -40.80 22.34 8.80
C ALA A 63 -41.82 21.33 8.25
N ARG A 64 -41.39 20.44 7.34
CA ARG A 64 -42.21 19.35 6.80
C ARG A 64 -42.43 18.22 7.79
N GLY A 65 -41.43 17.93 8.63
CA GLY A 65 -41.43 16.79 9.53
C GLY A 65 -41.13 15.45 8.84
N GLU A 66 -40.71 15.49 7.58
CA GLU A 66 -40.39 14.33 6.74
C GLU A 66 -39.21 14.63 5.82
N GLY A 67 -38.52 13.57 5.39
CA GLY A 67 -37.35 13.66 4.53
C GLY A 67 -36.02 13.88 5.27
N PHE A 68 -34.96 14.11 4.50
CA PHE A 68 -33.63 14.40 5.04
C PHE A 68 -32.79 15.27 4.11
N VAL A 69 -31.75 15.90 4.66
CA VAL A 69 -30.77 16.69 3.91
C VAL A 69 -29.52 15.87 3.62
N TRP A 70 -29.00 15.94 2.39
CA TRP A 70 -27.64 15.45 2.10
C TRP A 70 -26.74 16.59 1.64
N VAL A 71 -25.75 16.91 2.49
CA VAL A 71 -24.71 17.90 2.20
C VAL A 71 -23.40 17.20 1.84
N GLY A 72 -22.84 17.53 0.68
CA GLY A 72 -21.50 17.09 0.27
C GLY A 72 -20.51 18.24 0.36
N LEU A 73 -19.39 18.05 1.07
CA LEU A 73 -18.28 19.00 1.16
C LEU A 73 -16.99 18.42 0.60
N HIS A 74 -16.12 19.30 0.12
CA HIS A 74 -14.76 18.98 -0.30
C HIS A 74 -13.77 19.89 0.42
N ALA A 75 -12.88 19.28 1.21
CA ALA A 75 -11.82 19.92 1.99
C ALA A 75 -12.22 21.25 2.64
N PRO A 76 -13.26 21.28 3.51
CA PRO A 76 -13.69 22.50 4.18
C PRO A 76 -12.62 22.98 5.17
N ASP A 77 -12.46 24.31 5.29
CA ASP A 77 -11.66 24.92 6.35
C ASP A 77 -12.43 25.01 7.69
N ASP A 78 -11.73 25.40 8.76
CA ASP A 78 -12.30 25.56 10.11
C ASP A 78 -13.58 26.41 10.13
N ARG A 79 -13.60 27.53 9.40
CA ARG A 79 -14.75 28.45 9.41
C ARG A 79 -15.94 27.84 8.69
N GLN A 80 -15.67 27.21 7.55
CA GLN A 80 -16.69 26.57 6.73
C GLN A 80 -17.32 25.40 7.49
N MET A 81 -16.51 24.57 8.15
CA MET A 81 -17.01 23.43 8.91
C MET A 81 -17.74 23.86 10.19
N ASN A 82 -17.27 24.90 10.89
CA ASN A 82 -17.98 25.46 12.04
C ASN A 82 -19.39 26.00 11.68
N ALA A 83 -19.54 26.61 10.50
CA ALA A 83 -20.85 27.06 10.03
C ALA A 83 -21.83 25.90 9.80
N ILE A 84 -21.34 24.76 9.30
CA ILE A 84 -22.13 23.53 9.18
C ILE A 84 -22.45 22.99 10.58
N ALA A 85 -21.46 22.91 11.47
CA ALA A 85 -21.63 22.36 12.81
C ALA A 85 -22.71 23.07 13.63
N GLN A 86 -22.74 24.40 13.61
CA GLN A 86 -23.77 25.19 14.29
C GLN A 86 -25.18 24.92 13.75
N CYS A 87 -25.29 24.59 12.46
CA CYS A 87 -26.58 24.36 11.81
C CYS A 87 -27.15 22.96 12.10
N TYR A 88 -26.28 21.96 12.22
CA TYR A 88 -26.63 20.56 12.39
C TYR A 88 -26.38 20.01 13.79
N ASP A 89 -25.95 20.86 14.73
CA ASP A 89 -25.63 20.51 16.12
C ASP A 89 -24.53 19.45 16.20
N LEU A 90 -23.44 19.65 15.44
CA LEU A 90 -22.31 18.73 15.42
C LEU A 90 -21.35 19.02 16.57
N HIS A 91 -20.86 17.95 17.20
CA HIS A 91 -19.89 18.04 18.30
C HIS A 91 -18.54 18.61 17.81
N GLU A 92 -17.88 19.44 18.64
CA GLU A 92 -16.64 20.15 18.28
C GLU A 92 -15.50 19.20 17.84
N LEU A 93 -15.35 18.06 18.51
CA LEU A 93 -14.38 17.02 18.13
C LEU A 93 -14.60 16.47 16.71
N MET A 94 -15.86 16.37 16.24
CA MET A 94 -16.15 15.93 14.88
C MET A 94 -15.67 16.99 13.86
N VAL A 95 -15.78 18.27 14.20
CA VAL A 95 -15.31 19.39 13.38
C VAL A 95 -13.78 19.38 13.29
N GLU A 96 -13.11 19.27 14.44
CA GLU A 96 -11.65 19.20 14.54
C GLU A 96 -11.10 18.05 13.67
N ASP A 97 -11.63 16.84 13.85
CA ASP A 97 -11.24 15.66 13.05
C ASP A 97 -11.50 15.88 11.55
N THR A 98 -12.60 16.55 11.22
CA THR A 98 -13.00 16.81 9.84
C THR A 98 -12.11 17.82 9.13
N VAL A 99 -11.62 18.84 9.83
CA VAL A 99 -10.77 19.86 9.23
C VAL A 99 -9.32 19.38 9.16
N HIS A 100 -8.83 18.74 10.22
CA HIS A 100 -7.44 18.29 10.28
C HIS A 100 -7.13 17.07 9.44
N ALA A 101 -8.15 16.28 9.09
CA ALA A 101 -8.03 15.13 8.24
C ALA A 101 -7.05 14.06 8.80
N HIS A 102 -6.62 13.13 7.95
CA HIS A 102 -5.64 12.08 8.21
C HIS A 102 -6.00 11.10 9.33
N GLN A 103 -7.29 10.89 9.51
CA GLN A 103 -7.81 10.02 10.56
C GLN A 103 -7.70 8.55 10.14
N ARG A 104 -7.58 7.67 11.13
CA ARG A 104 -7.75 6.24 10.90
C ARG A 104 -9.25 5.92 10.77
N PRO A 105 -9.63 4.90 9.99
CA PRO A 105 -11.01 4.45 9.94
C PRO A 105 -11.56 4.19 11.35
N LYS A 106 -12.70 4.83 11.66
CA LYS A 106 -13.32 4.76 12.98
C LYS A 106 -14.82 5.00 12.87
N LEU A 107 -15.57 4.42 13.81
CA LEU A 107 -16.98 4.73 14.04
C LEU A 107 -17.11 5.24 15.48
N GLU A 108 -17.60 6.46 15.61
CA GLU A 108 -17.89 7.11 16.88
C GLU A 108 -19.35 7.58 16.88
N ARG A 109 -19.91 7.75 18.08
CA ARG A 109 -21.25 8.31 18.26
C ARG A 109 -21.14 9.48 19.22
N TYR A 110 -21.61 10.63 18.77
CA TYR A 110 -21.72 11.85 19.56
C TYR A 110 -23.21 12.19 19.64
N ASP A 111 -23.78 12.03 20.83
CA ASP A 111 -25.21 12.17 21.07
C ASP A 111 -26.05 11.31 20.10
N ASP A 112 -26.75 11.95 19.17
CA ASP A 112 -27.60 11.32 18.15
C ASP A 112 -26.98 11.27 16.75
N VAL A 113 -25.71 11.64 16.62
CA VAL A 113 -24.97 11.66 15.36
C VAL A 113 -23.93 10.54 15.33
N ALA A 114 -24.01 9.69 14.32
CA ALA A 114 -22.96 8.72 14.02
C ALA A 114 -21.88 9.38 13.14
N PHE A 115 -20.62 9.17 13.50
CA PHE A 115 -19.44 9.67 12.78
C PHE A 115 -18.62 8.49 12.26
N LEU A 116 -18.62 8.28 10.95
CA LEU A 116 -17.83 7.27 10.27
C LEU A 116 -16.70 7.93 9.49
N VAL A 117 -15.47 7.49 9.73
CA VAL A 117 -14.30 7.84 8.91
C VAL A 117 -13.92 6.63 8.06
N LEU A 118 -13.77 6.86 6.76
CA LEU A 118 -13.34 5.90 5.75
C LEU A 118 -12.06 6.41 5.10
N ARG A 119 -11.12 5.52 4.79
CA ARG A 119 -10.05 5.82 3.85
C ARG A 119 -10.48 5.42 2.45
N THR A 120 -10.02 6.15 1.46
CA THR A 120 -10.14 5.75 0.05
C THR A 120 -8.76 5.34 -0.43
N VAL A 121 -8.73 4.39 -1.35
CA VAL A 121 -7.49 3.92 -1.97
C VAL A 121 -7.72 3.85 -3.46
N LYS A 122 -6.71 4.25 -4.25
CA LYS A 122 -6.76 4.13 -5.70
C LYS A 122 -5.47 3.52 -6.19
N TYR A 123 -5.60 2.47 -6.99
CA TYR A 123 -4.47 1.90 -7.71
C TYR A 123 -4.04 2.87 -8.82
N VAL A 124 -2.76 3.21 -8.83
CA VAL A 124 -2.14 4.01 -9.88
C VAL A 124 -1.32 3.07 -10.75
N GLU A 125 -1.78 2.86 -11.98
CA GLU A 125 -1.12 2.02 -12.96
C GLU A 125 0.17 2.71 -13.44
N HIS A 126 1.30 2.01 -13.32
CA HIS A 126 2.61 2.54 -13.72
C HIS A 126 3.27 1.64 -14.76
N GLU A 127 3.94 2.23 -15.74
CA GLU A 127 4.69 1.47 -16.77
C GLU A 127 5.90 0.70 -16.20
N SER A 128 6.39 1.04 -15.00
CA SER A 128 7.32 0.19 -14.24
C SER A 128 7.29 0.48 -12.73
N VAL A 129 7.45 -0.58 -11.93
CA VAL A 129 7.58 -0.55 -10.46
C VAL A 129 8.73 0.35 -9.99
N THR A 130 9.75 0.59 -10.84
CA THR A 130 10.94 1.38 -10.54
C THR A 130 10.78 2.90 -10.66
N THR A 131 9.65 3.39 -11.18
CA THR A 131 9.43 4.84 -11.42
C THR A 131 8.33 5.43 -10.53
N ALA A 132 7.63 4.60 -9.75
CA ALA A 132 6.50 4.98 -8.91
C ALA A 132 6.96 5.30 -7.47
N ASN A 133 6.54 6.45 -6.93
CA ASN A 133 6.73 6.76 -5.51
C ASN A 133 5.59 6.23 -4.60
N GLU A 134 4.48 5.77 -5.21
CA GLU A 134 3.30 5.18 -4.57
C GLU A 134 2.50 4.42 -5.65
N ILE A 135 2.13 3.17 -5.42
CA ILE A 135 1.20 2.41 -6.29
C ILE A 135 -0.24 2.64 -5.80
N VAL A 136 -0.40 3.06 -4.54
CA VAL A 136 -1.69 3.38 -3.93
C VAL A 136 -1.73 4.82 -3.44
N GLU A 137 -2.57 5.65 -4.06
CA GLU A 137 -2.91 6.95 -3.49
C GLU A 137 -4.04 6.82 -2.47
N SER A 138 -3.95 7.57 -1.36
CA SER A 138 -4.97 7.55 -0.30
C SER A 138 -5.67 8.89 -0.12
N GLY A 139 -6.97 8.81 0.12
CA GLY A 139 -7.81 9.93 0.55
C GLY A 139 -8.67 9.50 1.74
N GLU A 140 -9.64 10.33 2.09
CA GLU A 140 -10.57 9.98 3.16
C GLU A 140 -11.93 10.63 2.96
N ILE A 141 -12.93 9.91 3.44
CA ILE A 141 -14.34 10.30 3.42
C ILE A 141 -14.86 10.19 4.84
N MET A 142 -15.47 11.27 5.30
CA MET A 142 -16.11 11.33 6.60
C MET A 142 -17.60 11.48 6.41
N VAL A 143 -18.37 10.65 7.11
CA VAL A 143 -19.82 10.62 7.02
C VAL A 143 -20.41 10.86 8.40
N MET A 144 -21.22 11.90 8.50
CA MET A 144 -21.95 12.25 9.70
C MET A 144 -23.42 12.00 9.43
N VAL A 145 -24.05 11.16 10.24
CA VAL A 145 -25.43 10.73 10.04
C VAL A 145 -26.25 11.09 11.27
N GLY A 146 -27.16 12.04 11.10
CA GLY A 146 -28.19 12.38 12.08
C GLY A 146 -29.54 11.80 11.69
N ARG A 147 -30.59 12.22 12.41
CA ARG A 147 -31.96 11.75 12.17
C ARG A 147 -32.53 12.21 10.82
N ASP A 148 -32.28 13.47 10.47
CA ASP A 148 -32.86 14.20 9.33
C ASP A 148 -31.78 14.75 8.39
N PHE A 149 -30.53 14.30 8.53
CA PHE A 149 -29.43 14.71 7.66
C PHE A 149 -28.32 13.67 7.53
N VAL A 150 -27.58 13.79 6.44
CA VAL A 150 -26.28 13.16 6.22
C VAL A 150 -25.31 14.19 5.63
N ILE A 151 -24.11 14.26 6.19
CA ILE A 151 -23.05 15.14 5.71
C ILE A 151 -21.87 14.26 5.32
N THR A 152 -21.41 14.40 4.07
CA THR A 152 -20.24 13.69 3.56
C THR A 152 -19.14 14.71 3.28
N VAL A 153 -18.01 14.60 3.96
CA VAL A 153 -16.82 15.43 3.76
C VAL A 153 -15.72 14.60 3.12
N ARG A 154 -15.02 15.18 2.16
CA ARG A 154 -14.02 14.49 1.36
C ARG A 154 -12.70 15.24 1.36
N HIS A 155 -11.62 14.52 1.52
CA HIS A 155 -10.25 15.01 1.36
C HIS A 155 -9.51 14.16 0.32
N GLY A 156 -8.65 14.81 -0.45
CA GLY A 156 -7.91 14.20 -1.56
C GLY A 156 -8.68 14.19 -2.88
N GLU A 157 -7.95 14.14 -3.99
CA GLU A 157 -8.52 14.24 -5.36
C GLU A 157 -9.23 12.96 -5.82
N HIS A 158 -8.97 11.83 -5.13
CA HIS A 158 -9.39 10.49 -5.52
C HIS A 158 -10.57 9.92 -4.72
N SER A 159 -11.39 10.80 -4.11
CA SER A 159 -12.52 10.43 -3.24
C SER A 159 -13.89 10.70 -3.91
N GLY A 160 -14.03 10.42 -5.20
CA GLY A 160 -15.16 10.89 -6.04
C GLY A 160 -16.56 10.33 -5.68
N LEU A 161 -17.30 10.93 -4.74
CA LEU A 161 -18.68 10.52 -4.40
C LEU A 161 -19.78 10.93 -5.41
N ALA A 162 -19.45 11.62 -6.50
CA ALA A 162 -20.45 12.13 -7.44
C ALA A 162 -21.29 11.00 -8.05
N GLY A 163 -20.66 9.87 -8.38
CA GLY A 163 -21.36 8.68 -8.88
C GLY A 163 -22.28 8.04 -7.83
N VAL A 164 -21.92 8.10 -6.54
CA VAL A 164 -22.74 7.53 -5.45
C VAL A 164 -24.08 8.25 -5.34
N ARG A 165 -24.06 9.59 -5.37
CA ARG A 165 -25.29 10.39 -5.30
C ARG A 165 -26.21 10.11 -6.48
N GLN A 166 -25.65 10.12 -7.69
CA GLN A 166 -26.45 9.86 -8.88
C GLN A 166 -27.08 8.46 -8.85
N ARG A 167 -26.32 7.41 -8.50
CA ARG A 167 -26.87 6.04 -8.37
C ARG A 167 -28.01 5.94 -7.36
N LEU A 168 -27.91 6.66 -6.24
CA LEU A 168 -28.98 6.69 -5.24
C LEU A 168 -30.20 7.48 -5.73
N GLU A 169 -30.00 8.59 -6.43
CA GLU A 169 -31.11 9.35 -7.04
C GLU A 169 -31.83 8.54 -8.13
N ASP A 170 -31.11 7.67 -8.84
CA ASP A 170 -31.67 6.73 -9.82
C ASP A 170 -32.39 5.54 -9.16
N ASN A 171 -32.28 5.37 -7.83
CA ASN A 171 -32.96 4.32 -7.05
C ASN A 171 -33.77 4.91 -5.86
N PRO A 172 -34.94 5.51 -6.13
CA PRO A 172 -35.74 6.19 -5.11
C PRO A 172 -36.16 5.29 -3.93
N GLU A 173 -36.40 3.99 -4.18
CA GLU A 173 -36.78 3.05 -3.11
C GLU A 173 -35.67 2.89 -2.07
N GLN A 174 -34.41 2.83 -2.51
CA GLN A 174 -33.27 2.77 -1.61
C GLN A 174 -33.05 4.11 -0.91
N LEU A 175 -33.17 5.23 -1.63
CA LEU A 175 -32.98 6.56 -1.06
C LEU A 175 -34.07 6.95 -0.05
N ALA A 176 -35.27 6.40 -0.19
CA ALA A 176 -36.37 6.53 0.77
C ALA A 176 -36.06 5.89 2.13
N LEU A 177 -35.04 5.02 2.23
CA LEU A 177 -34.57 4.46 3.52
C LEU A 177 -33.87 5.52 4.40
N GLY A 178 -33.61 6.72 3.88
CA GLY A 178 -33.16 7.88 4.64
C GLY A 178 -31.63 8.02 4.73
N PRO A 179 -31.13 8.81 5.71
CA PRO A 179 -29.70 9.10 5.86
C PRO A 179 -28.79 7.87 5.91
N SER A 180 -29.25 6.78 6.54
CA SER A 180 -28.49 5.53 6.62
C SER A 180 -28.28 4.85 5.26
N ALA A 181 -29.14 5.11 4.26
CA ALA A 181 -28.95 4.60 2.91
C ALA A 181 -27.72 5.23 2.24
N VAL A 182 -27.51 6.52 2.48
CA VAL A 182 -26.33 7.25 2.00
C VAL A 182 -25.08 6.74 2.69
N LEU A 183 -25.12 6.54 4.01
CA LEU A 183 -24.01 5.93 4.76
C LEU A 183 -23.60 4.59 4.17
N HIS A 184 -24.59 3.72 3.93
CA HIS A 184 -24.37 2.44 3.28
C HIS A 184 -23.73 2.62 1.91
N ALA A 185 -24.31 3.44 1.02
CA ALA A 185 -23.82 3.58 -0.35
C ALA A 185 -22.41 4.18 -0.43
N VAL A 186 -22.03 5.01 0.53
CA VAL A 186 -20.66 5.53 0.65
C VAL A 186 -19.71 4.43 1.13
N ALA A 187 -20.08 3.65 2.15
CA ALA A 187 -19.26 2.56 2.64
C ALA A 187 -19.07 1.45 1.59
N ASP A 188 -20.16 1.08 0.90
CA ASP A 188 -20.20 0.14 -0.22
C ASP A 188 -19.24 0.57 -1.33
N HIS A 189 -19.35 1.82 -1.79
CA HIS A 189 -18.47 2.35 -2.82
C HIS A 189 -16.98 2.31 -2.44
N VAL A 190 -16.64 2.61 -1.18
CA VAL A 190 -15.25 2.54 -0.70
C VAL A 190 -14.75 1.09 -0.68
N VAL A 191 -15.57 0.14 -0.24
CA VAL A 191 -15.21 -1.28 -0.20
C VAL A 191 -15.10 -1.87 -1.61
N ASP A 192 -15.96 -1.46 -2.55
CA ASP A 192 -15.83 -1.82 -3.96
C ASP A 192 -14.52 -1.33 -4.57
N GLU A 193 -14.08 -0.11 -4.23
CA GLU A 193 -12.76 0.38 -4.64
C GLU A 193 -11.65 -0.50 -4.05
N TYR A 194 -11.79 -0.95 -2.80
CA TYR A 194 -10.82 -1.85 -2.20
C TYR A 194 -10.73 -3.19 -2.95
N LEU A 195 -11.86 -3.76 -3.36
CA LEU A 195 -11.90 -4.96 -4.18
C LEU A 195 -11.16 -4.76 -5.51
N ALA A 196 -11.45 -3.67 -6.23
CA ALA A 196 -10.80 -3.38 -7.51
C ALA A 196 -9.27 -3.19 -7.39
N VAL A 197 -8.81 -2.55 -6.32
CA VAL A 197 -7.37 -2.41 -6.03
C VAL A 197 -6.75 -3.76 -5.68
N THR A 198 -7.45 -4.58 -4.88
CA THR A 198 -6.98 -5.92 -4.48
C THR A 198 -6.83 -6.84 -5.69
N ASP A 199 -7.79 -6.84 -6.62
CA ASP A 199 -7.73 -7.60 -7.88
C ASP A 199 -6.59 -7.13 -8.81
N SER A 200 -6.15 -5.88 -8.67
CA SER A 200 -4.99 -5.35 -9.41
C SER A 200 -3.68 -5.82 -8.78
N ILE A 201 -3.58 -5.78 -7.45
CA ILE A 201 -2.44 -6.31 -6.71
C ILE A 201 -2.28 -7.81 -6.89
N GLU A 202 -3.38 -8.57 -6.95
CA GLU A 202 -3.36 -10.02 -7.21
C GLU A 202 -2.57 -10.34 -8.48
N ARG A 203 -2.88 -9.62 -9.57
CA ARG A 203 -2.18 -9.76 -10.86
C ARG A 203 -0.70 -9.43 -10.76
N ASP A 204 -0.33 -8.42 -9.97
CA ASP A 204 1.07 -8.04 -9.75
C ASP A 204 1.82 -9.10 -8.92
N VAL A 205 1.16 -9.69 -7.91
CA VAL A 205 1.72 -10.78 -7.08
C VAL A 205 1.93 -12.03 -7.93
N ASP A 206 0.95 -12.43 -8.72
CA ASP A 206 1.04 -13.59 -9.62
C ASP A 206 2.18 -13.42 -10.64
N GLY A 207 2.31 -12.22 -11.22
CA GLY A 207 3.42 -11.90 -12.14
C GLY A 207 4.78 -11.99 -11.46
N MET A 208 4.88 -11.50 -10.21
CA MET A 208 6.11 -11.58 -9.42
C MET A 208 6.49 -13.03 -9.09
N GLU A 209 5.50 -13.87 -8.77
CA GLU A 209 5.71 -15.29 -8.53
C GLU A 209 6.28 -15.99 -9.78
N GLU A 210 5.69 -15.76 -10.96
CA GLU A 210 6.19 -16.33 -12.21
C GLU A 210 7.63 -15.89 -12.52
N GLU A 211 7.96 -14.60 -12.31
CA GLU A 211 9.32 -14.08 -12.51
C GLU A 211 10.35 -14.73 -11.57
N VAL A 212 10.03 -14.90 -10.29
CA VAL A 212 10.94 -15.49 -9.28
C VAL A 212 11.26 -16.95 -9.59
N PHE A 213 10.28 -17.71 -10.08
CA PHE A 213 10.45 -19.13 -10.42
C PHE A 213 10.91 -19.39 -11.86
N SER A 214 10.97 -18.36 -12.71
CA SER A 214 11.48 -18.49 -14.08
C SER A 214 12.99 -18.80 -14.11
N PRO A 215 13.45 -19.86 -14.82
CA PRO A 215 14.85 -20.29 -14.81
C PRO A 215 15.84 -19.26 -15.37
N HIS A 216 15.38 -18.33 -16.22
CA HIS A 216 16.25 -17.40 -16.98
C HIS A 216 16.13 -15.93 -16.55
N HIS A 217 15.24 -15.60 -15.60
CA HIS A 217 15.08 -14.23 -15.14
C HIS A 217 16.01 -13.94 -13.94
N HIS A 218 16.64 -12.77 -13.97
CA HIS A 218 17.27 -12.20 -12.78
C HIS A 218 16.17 -11.83 -11.80
N VAL A 219 16.24 -12.35 -10.57
CA VAL A 219 15.23 -12.05 -9.54
C VAL A 219 15.32 -10.57 -9.16
N PRO A 220 14.31 -9.74 -9.49
CA PRO A 220 14.33 -8.34 -9.13
C PRO A 220 13.83 -8.20 -7.70
N ILE A 221 14.69 -8.52 -6.72
CA ILE A 221 14.40 -8.43 -5.27
C ILE A 221 13.79 -7.06 -4.91
N GLU A 222 14.25 -5.99 -5.56
CA GLU A 222 13.73 -4.64 -5.39
C GLU A 222 12.23 -4.53 -5.70
N ASN A 223 11.76 -5.16 -6.78
CA ASN A 223 10.35 -5.13 -7.16
C ASN A 223 9.49 -5.88 -6.15
N ILE A 224 9.97 -7.02 -5.62
CA ILE A 224 9.28 -7.77 -4.55
C ILE A 224 9.12 -6.87 -3.30
N TYR A 225 10.17 -6.14 -2.93
CA TYR A 225 10.11 -5.22 -1.79
C TYR A 225 9.18 -4.03 -2.02
N LEU A 226 9.16 -3.46 -3.22
CA LEU A 226 8.26 -2.37 -3.57
C LEU A 226 6.81 -2.83 -3.49
N LEU A 227 6.46 -3.95 -4.13
CA LEU A 227 5.11 -4.51 -4.05
C LEU A 227 4.71 -4.87 -2.60
N LYS A 228 5.63 -5.43 -1.81
CA LYS A 228 5.39 -5.71 -0.39
C LYS A 228 5.10 -4.44 0.42
N ARG A 229 5.82 -3.35 0.15
CA ARG A 229 5.57 -2.06 0.80
C ARG A 229 4.16 -1.56 0.50
N GLU A 230 3.71 -1.66 -0.74
CA GLU A 230 2.37 -1.24 -1.17
C GLU A 230 1.27 -2.08 -0.52
N VAL A 231 1.42 -3.41 -0.48
CA VAL A 231 0.51 -4.31 0.26
C VAL A 231 0.42 -3.93 1.73
N VAL A 232 1.53 -3.57 2.37
CA VAL A 232 1.55 -3.13 3.77
C VAL A 232 0.82 -1.80 3.96
N GLU A 233 0.98 -0.84 3.05
CA GLU A 233 0.23 0.43 3.11
C GLU A 233 -1.26 0.24 2.85
N LEU A 234 -1.63 -0.63 1.90
CA LEU A 234 -3.03 -1.00 1.68
C LEU A 234 -3.62 -1.65 2.94
N ARG A 235 -2.91 -2.58 3.58
CA ARG A 235 -3.33 -3.19 4.86
C ARG A 235 -3.56 -2.14 5.94
N ARG A 236 -2.66 -1.16 6.06
CA ARG A 236 -2.79 -0.07 7.05
C ARG A 236 -4.03 0.82 6.81
N SER A 237 -4.49 0.91 5.57
CA SER A 237 -5.66 1.70 5.20
C SER A 237 -6.97 0.90 5.30
N VAL A 238 -6.94 -0.38 4.95
CA VAL A 238 -8.13 -1.25 4.86
C VAL A 238 -8.46 -1.92 6.20
N THR A 239 -7.50 -2.58 6.86
CA THR A 239 -7.76 -3.43 8.04
C THR A 239 -8.44 -2.69 9.20
N PRO A 240 -8.12 -1.42 9.53
CA PRO A 240 -8.79 -0.73 10.64
C PRO A 240 -10.31 -0.60 10.47
N LEU A 241 -10.84 -0.67 9.25
CA LEU A 241 -12.27 -0.52 8.96
C LEU A 241 -13.12 -1.73 9.40
N SER A 242 -12.53 -2.89 9.68
CA SER A 242 -13.28 -4.08 10.12
C SER A 242 -14.10 -3.83 11.38
N THR A 243 -13.50 -3.17 12.39
CA THR A 243 -14.18 -2.92 13.66
C THR A 243 -15.34 -1.90 13.51
N PRO A 244 -15.13 -0.74 12.85
CA PRO A 244 -16.23 0.18 12.51
C PRO A 244 -17.40 -0.48 11.77
N LEU A 245 -17.14 -1.29 10.73
CA LEU A 245 -18.22 -1.96 9.98
C LEU A 245 -18.98 -2.97 10.84
N ALA A 246 -18.27 -3.79 11.62
CA ALA A 246 -18.90 -4.74 12.54
C ALA A 246 -19.79 -4.05 13.58
N ARG A 247 -19.36 -2.89 14.11
CA ARG A 247 -20.18 -2.06 15.01
C ARG A 247 -21.37 -1.45 14.28
N LEU A 248 -21.17 -0.96 13.06
CA LEU A 248 -22.21 -0.32 12.26
C LEU A 248 -23.36 -1.28 11.91
N VAL A 249 -23.06 -2.54 11.64
CA VAL A 249 -24.07 -3.59 11.42
C VAL A 249 -24.93 -3.84 12.66
N GLN A 250 -24.38 -3.64 13.85
CA GLN A 250 -25.09 -3.81 15.13
C GLN A 250 -25.75 -2.52 15.62
N GLU A 251 -25.48 -1.39 14.99
CA GLU A 251 -25.89 -0.07 15.45
C GLU A 251 -27.44 0.05 15.46
N PRO A 252 -28.07 0.31 16.62
CA PRO A 252 -29.52 0.39 16.73
C PRO A 252 -30.16 1.47 15.86
N SER A 253 -29.47 2.60 15.69
CA SER A 253 -29.93 3.75 14.90
C SER A 253 -30.00 3.49 13.40
N VAL A 254 -29.34 2.44 12.90
CA VAL A 254 -29.43 2.03 11.51
C VAL A 254 -30.68 1.15 11.30
N PRO A 255 -31.56 1.45 10.32
CA PRO A 255 -32.72 0.63 10.01
C PRO A 255 -32.37 -0.83 9.70
N LYS A 256 -33.26 -1.78 10.06
CA LYS A 256 -33.04 -3.22 9.80
C LYS A 256 -32.83 -3.55 8.31
N SER A 257 -33.50 -2.83 7.42
CA SER A 257 -33.33 -2.97 5.97
C SER A 257 -31.90 -2.61 5.54
N VAL A 258 -31.37 -1.48 6.02
CA VAL A 258 -30.00 -1.01 5.72
C VAL A 258 -28.95 -1.92 6.34
N ARG A 259 -29.18 -2.47 7.54
CA ARG A 259 -28.28 -3.45 8.18
C ARG A 259 -28.06 -4.72 7.37
N ARG A 260 -28.98 -5.09 6.45
CA ARG A 260 -28.76 -6.22 5.55
C ARG A 260 -27.70 -5.89 4.50
N TYR A 261 -27.79 -4.72 3.90
CA TYR A 261 -26.82 -4.27 2.91
C TYR A 261 -25.46 -4.00 3.54
N LEU A 262 -25.41 -3.42 4.74
CA LEU A 262 -24.14 -3.24 5.47
C LEU A 262 -23.43 -4.55 5.84
N ARG A 263 -24.16 -5.66 5.97
CA ARG A 263 -23.54 -6.99 6.15
C ARG A 263 -22.81 -7.44 4.90
N ASP A 264 -23.37 -7.17 3.73
CA ASP A 264 -22.71 -7.44 2.44
C ASP A 264 -21.40 -6.65 2.33
N VAL A 265 -21.44 -5.35 2.66
CA VAL A 265 -20.25 -4.48 2.73
C VAL A 265 -19.22 -5.01 3.74
N GLN A 266 -19.66 -5.51 4.90
CA GLN A 266 -18.78 -6.12 5.90
C GLN A 266 -18.14 -7.42 5.38
N ASP A 267 -18.90 -8.26 4.70
CA ASP A 267 -18.42 -9.53 4.14
C ASP A 267 -17.38 -9.25 3.04
N HIS A 268 -17.67 -8.33 2.11
CA HIS A 268 -16.71 -7.88 1.09
C HIS A 268 -15.45 -7.28 1.71
N HIS A 269 -15.58 -6.43 2.74
CA HIS A 269 -14.42 -5.89 3.45
C HIS A 269 -13.56 -6.98 4.10
N THR A 270 -14.19 -8.01 4.67
CA THR A 270 -13.50 -9.15 5.27
C THR A 270 -12.70 -9.90 4.21
N THR A 271 -13.30 -10.19 3.05
CA THR A 271 -12.60 -10.82 1.92
C THR A 271 -11.39 -10.01 1.45
N VAL A 272 -11.52 -8.69 1.33
CA VAL A 272 -10.40 -7.80 0.98
C VAL A 272 -9.28 -7.91 2.03
N ALA A 273 -9.61 -7.83 3.32
CA ALA A 273 -8.63 -7.88 4.40
C ALA A 273 -7.88 -9.22 4.47
N GLU A 274 -8.56 -10.32 4.19
CA GLU A 274 -7.97 -11.67 4.10
C GLU A 274 -6.99 -11.74 2.91
N ARG A 275 -7.42 -11.36 1.70
CA ARG A 275 -6.56 -11.35 0.51
C ARG A 275 -5.29 -10.51 0.69
N ILE A 276 -5.41 -9.32 1.27
CA ILE A 276 -4.24 -8.47 1.57
C ILE A 276 -3.26 -9.18 2.50
N SER A 277 -3.78 -9.93 3.48
CA SER A 277 -2.94 -10.69 4.42
C SER A 277 -2.25 -11.86 3.71
N GLU A 278 -2.95 -12.56 2.83
CA GLU A 278 -2.40 -13.62 1.98
C GLU A 278 -1.27 -13.08 1.07
N TYR A 279 -1.46 -11.92 0.45
CA TYR A 279 -0.41 -11.32 -0.39
C TYR A 279 0.84 -10.94 0.40
N ASP A 280 0.71 -10.43 1.64
CA ASP A 280 1.87 -10.14 2.50
C ASP A 280 2.66 -11.43 2.82
N GLU A 281 1.97 -12.56 3.01
CA GLU A 281 2.58 -13.87 3.25
C GLU A 281 3.27 -14.43 2.00
N VAL A 282 2.61 -14.37 0.83
CA VAL A 282 3.18 -14.79 -0.46
C VAL A 282 4.43 -13.97 -0.77
N LEU A 283 4.36 -12.63 -0.70
CA LEU A 283 5.50 -11.76 -0.96
C LEU A 283 6.65 -12.00 0.03
N SER A 284 6.35 -12.28 1.30
CA SER A 284 7.36 -12.68 2.29
C SER A 284 8.07 -13.98 1.86
N SER A 285 7.31 -14.97 1.42
CA SER A 285 7.84 -16.23 0.92
C SER A 285 8.68 -16.06 -0.35
N LEU A 286 8.28 -15.15 -1.24
CA LEU A 286 9.03 -14.82 -2.46
C LEU A 286 10.38 -14.14 -2.14
N VAL A 287 10.44 -13.26 -1.13
CA VAL A 287 11.71 -12.69 -0.65
C VAL A 287 12.65 -13.81 -0.17
N ASP A 288 12.16 -14.75 0.62
CA ASP A 288 12.96 -15.86 1.13
C ASP A 288 13.42 -16.81 0.00
N ALA A 289 12.54 -17.10 -0.97
CA ALA A 289 12.86 -17.89 -2.15
C ALA A 289 13.94 -17.20 -3.02
N ALA A 290 13.83 -15.89 -3.21
CA ALA A 290 14.81 -15.09 -3.92
C ALA A 290 16.21 -15.17 -3.26
N LEU A 291 16.26 -15.01 -1.93
CA LEU A 291 17.50 -15.13 -1.15
C LEU A 291 18.11 -16.53 -1.24
N ALA A 292 17.28 -17.58 -1.18
CA ALA A 292 17.72 -18.96 -1.35
C ALA A 292 18.33 -19.19 -2.74
N ARG A 293 17.72 -18.64 -3.80
CA ARG A 293 18.24 -18.72 -5.18
C ARG A 293 19.58 -18.01 -5.33
N VAL A 294 19.73 -16.81 -4.77
CA VAL A 294 21.02 -16.09 -4.75
C VAL A 294 22.11 -16.90 -4.04
N THR A 295 21.77 -17.51 -2.89
CA THR A 295 22.71 -18.36 -2.13
C THR A 295 23.08 -19.61 -2.92
N MET A 296 22.14 -20.22 -3.63
CA MET A 296 22.39 -21.37 -4.49
C MET A 296 23.34 -21.00 -5.65
N GLN A 297 23.12 -19.85 -6.28
CA GLN A 297 23.99 -19.34 -7.34
C GLN A 297 25.42 -19.10 -6.83
N GLN A 298 25.57 -18.46 -5.66
CA GLN A 298 26.87 -18.27 -5.02
C GLN A 298 27.58 -19.59 -4.72
N ASN A 299 26.85 -20.61 -4.28
CA ASN A 299 27.42 -21.95 -4.06
C ASN A 299 27.89 -22.61 -5.36
N LEU A 300 27.12 -22.45 -6.46
CA LEU A 300 27.53 -22.94 -7.78
C LEU A 300 28.77 -22.21 -8.30
N ASP A 301 28.82 -20.89 -8.15
CA ASP A 301 29.96 -20.07 -8.55
C ASP A 301 31.22 -20.41 -7.74
N MET A 302 31.07 -20.63 -6.43
CA MET A 302 32.18 -21.09 -5.57
C MET A 302 32.71 -22.45 -6.02
N ARG A 303 31.82 -23.40 -6.37
CA ARG A 303 32.22 -24.72 -6.90
C ARG A 303 32.98 -24.60 -8.22
N LYS A 304 32.50 -23.76 -9.14
CA LYS A 304 33.17 -23.47 -10.42
C LYS A 304 34.58 -22.91 -10.22
N ILE A 305 34.73 -21.89 -9.36
CA ILE A 305 36.04 -21.28 -9.06
C ILE A 305 36.96 -22.33 -8.43
N SER A 306 36.47 -23.08 -7.44
CA SER A 306 37.26 -24.11 -6.74
C SER A 306 37.70 -25.22 -7.69
N SER A 307 36.85 -25.65 -8.63
CA SER A 307 37.20 -26.62 -9.67
C SER A 307 38.32 -26.12 -10.58
N TRP A 308 38.26 -24.86 -11.03
CA TRP A 308 39.33 -24.27 -11.83
C TRP A 308 40.63 -24.13 -11.04
N VAL A 309 40.58 -23.70 -9.78
CA VAL A 309 41.75 -23.62 -8.89
C VAL A 309 42.38 -25.00 -8.69
N ALA A 310 41.57 -26.05 -8.46
CA ALA A 310 42.05 -27.41 -8.30
C ALA A 310 42.73 -27.94 -9.58
N ILE A 311 42.18 -27.65 -10.77
CA ILE A 311 42.79 -28.01 -12.06
C ILE A 311 44.12 -27.26 -12.25
N ALA A 312 44.19 -25.97 -11.93
CA ALA A 312 45.40 -25.16 -12.06
C ALA A 312 46.49 -25.51 -11.03
N ALA A 313 46.10 -26.01 -9.85
CA ALA A 313 47.04 -26.41 -8.80
C ALA A 313 47.94 -27.57 -9.21
N VAL A 314 47.45 -28.52 -10.00
CA VAL A 314 48.22 -29.69 -10.46
C VAL A 314 49.45 -29.30 -11.29
N PRO A 315 49.34 -28.58 -12.43
CA PRO A 315 50.51 -28.16 -13.20
C PRO A 315 51.39 -27.19 -12.42
N THR A 316 50.81 -26.32 -11.57
CA THR A 316 51.57 -25.37 -10.75
C THR A 316 52.45 -26.10 -9.72
N MET A 317 51.91 -27.12 -9.05
CA MET A 317 52.66 -27.94 -8.09
C MET A 317 53.79 -28.71 -8.78
N VAL A 318 53.51 -29.32 -9.93
CA VAL A 318 54.51 -30.06 -10.69
C VAL A 318 55.60 -29.12 -11.23
N ALA A 319 55.24 -27.97 -11.78
CA ALA A 319 56.20 -26.95 -12.18
C ALA A 319 57.03 -26.44 -10.99
N GLY A 320 56.43 -26.30 -9.81
CA GLY A 320 57.13 -25.95 -8.57
C GLY A 320 58.17 -26.98 -8.16
N ILE A 321 57.81 -28.27 -8.16
CA ILE A 321 58.72 -29.38 -7.80
C ILE A 321 59.89 -29.47 -8.79
N TYR A 322 59.60 -29.48 -10.10
CA TYR A 322 60.64 -29.57 -11.13
C TYR A 322 61.38 -28.25 -11.40
N GLY A 323 60.92 -27.14 -10.82
CA GLY A 323 61.63 -25.87 -10.79
C GLY A 323 62.65 -25.76 -9.65
N MET A 324 62.75 -26.77 -8.78
CA MET A 324 63.74 -26.81 -7.69
C MET A 324 65.11 -27.26 -8.23
N ASN A 325 66.17 -26.56 -7.81
CA ASN A 325 67.54 -26.88 -8.19
C ASN A 325 68.11 -28.06 -7.37
N PHE A 326 67.69 -29.30 -7.64
CA PHE A 326 68.27 -30.50 -7.06
C PHE A 326 69.09 -31.29 -8.08
N ASP A 327 70.29 -31.72 -7.68
CA ASP A 327 71.20 -32.50 -8.54
C ASP A 327 70.83 -33.98 -8.67
N ASN A 328 70.03 -34.53 -7.74
CA ASN A 328 69.75 -35.97 -7.65
C ASN A 328 68.27 -36.29 -7.98
N MET A 329 67.80 -35.87 -9.16
CA MET A 329 66.49 -36.24 -9.72
C MET A 329 66.68 -37.21 -10.89
N PRO A 330 66.50 -38.53 -10.70
CA PRO A 330 66.77 -39.53 -11.75
C PRO A 330 65.93 -39.33 -13.02
N GLU A 331 64.77 -38.68 -12.92
CA GLU A 331 63.87 -38.38 -14.04
C GLU A 331 64.40 -37.29 -14.99
N LEU A 332 65.30 -36.41 -14.52
CA LEU A 332 65.81 -35.26 -15.30
C LEU A 332 66.79 -35.67 -16.40
N HIS A 333 67.54 -36.76 -16.17
CA HIS A 333 68.53 -37.28 -17.11
C HIS A 333 67.95 -38.27 -18.14
N TRP A 334 66.65 -38.58 -18.03
CA TRP A 334 65.97 -39.47 -18.95
C TRP A 334 65.44 -38.70 -20.17
N THR A 335 65.79 -39.16 -21.38
CA THR A 335 65.47 -38.48 -22.66
C THR A 335 63.96 -38.21 -22.86
N TYR A 336 63.09 -39.03 -22.26
CA TYR A 336 61.63 -38.90 -22.35
C TYR A 336 60.97 -38.41 -21.05
N GLY A 337 61.75 -38.04 -20.02
CA GLY A 337 61.23 -37.64 -18.71
C GLY A 337 60.28 -36.44 -18.80
N TYR A 338 60.71 -35.37 -19.48
CA TYR A 338 59.90 -34.15 -19.69
C TYR A 338 58.54 -34.45 -20.34
N HIS A 339 58.55 -35.18 -21.47
CA HIS A 339 57.32 -35.54 -22.19
C HIS A 339 56.40 -36.45 -21.36
N THR A 340 56.97 -37.36 -20.58
CA THR A 340 56.22 -38.26 -19.70
C THR A 340 55.51 -37.49 -18.58
N ILE A 341 56.19 -36.54 -17.93
CA ILE A 341 55.60 -35.71 -16.87
C ILE A 341 54.49 -34.83 -17.43
N VAL A 342 54.71 -34.17 -18.58
CA VAL A 342 53.68 -33.35 -19.24
C VAL A 342 52.45 -34.20 -19.58
N ALA A 343 52.64 -35.43 -20.10
CA ALA A 343 51.54 -36.35 -20.37
C ALA A 343 50.78 -36.76 -19.10
N ILE A 344 51.48 -37.04 -18.00
CA ILE A 344 50.85 -37.36 -16.70
C ILE A 344 50.03 -36.17 -16.19
N VAL A 345 50.60 -34.96 -16.20
CA VAL A 345 49.90 -33.74 -15.78
C VAL A 345 48.66 -33.50 -16.62
N ALA A 346 48.77 -33.63 -17.95
CA ALA A 346 47.64 -33.49 -18.85
C ALA A 346 46.55 -34.53 -18.56
N CYS A 347 46.91 -35.80 -18.35
CA CYS A 347 45.99 -36.87 -17.97
C CYS A 347 45.26 -36.57 -16.65
N VAL A 348 45.97 -36.10 -15.62
CA VAL A 348 45.38 -35.72 -14.33
C VAL A 348 44.43 -34.53 -14.49
N CYS A 349 44.85 -33.48 -15.21
CA CYS A 349 44.00 -32.30 -15.47
C CYS A 349 42.72 -32.67 -16.22
N VAL A 350 42.84 -33.50 -17.27
CA VAL A 350 41.68 -34.00 -18.02
C VAL A 350 40.80 -34.90 -17.15
N GLY A 351 41.38 -35.71 -16.26
CA GLY A 351 40.65 -36.53 -15.28
C GLY A 351 39.84 -35.70 -14.28
N LEU A 352 40.45 -34.63 -13.74
CA LEU A 352 39.78 -33.67 -12.87
C LEU A 352 38.67 -32.91 -13.61
N TRP A 353 38.96 -32.41 -14.81
CA TRP A 353 37.97 -31.73 -15.65
C TRP A 353 36.76 -32.63 -15.95
N ARG A 354 36.98 -33.89 -16.35
CA ARG A 354 35.89 -34.85 -16.57
C ARG A 354 35.08 -35.11 -15.30
N THR A 355 35.74 -35.27 -14.16
CA THR A 355 35.07 -35.51 -12.87
C THR A 355 34.20 -34.32 -12.46
N PHE A 356 34.73 -33.11 -12.54
CA PHE A 356 33.98 -31.90 -12.19
C PHE A 356 32.84 -31.61 -13.16
N HIS A 357 33.06 -31.83 -14.46
CA HIS A 357 32.01 -31.67 -15.47
C HIS A 357 30.88 -32.68 -15.29
N LYS A 358 31.19 -33.94 -14.94
CA LYS A 358 30.18 -34.97 -14.62
C LYS A 358 29.36 -34.60 -13.38
N ASN A 359 29.96 -33.89 -12.42
CA ASN A 359 29.32 -33.48 -11.18
C ASN A 359 28.55 -32.15 -11.30
N ASN A 360 28.48 -31.54 -12.50
CA ASN A 360 27.91 -30.21 -12.73
C ASN A 360 28.56 -29.10 -11.89
N TRP A 361 29.87 -29.24 -11.60
CA TRP A 361 30.65 -28.17 -10.96
C TRP A 361 31.28 -27.22 -11.98
N LEU A 362 31.23 -27.58 -13.26
CA LEU A 362 31.80 -26.86 -14.40
C LEU A 362 30.75 -26.67 -15.48
#